data_AF-A0A7V1RF70-F1
#
_entry.id   AF-A0A7V1RF70-F1
#
_cell.length_a   1.000
_cell.length_b   1.000
_cell.length_c   1.000
_cell.angle_alpha   90.00
_cell.angle_beta   90.00
_cell.angle_gamma   90.00
#
_symmetry.space_group_name_H-M   'P 1'
#
loop_
_entity.id
_entity.type
_entity.pdbx_description
1 polymer ?
#
loop_
_entity_poly.entity_id
_entity_poly.type
_entity_poly.pdbx_seq_one_letter_code
_entity_poly.pdbx_strand_id
1 'polypeptide(L)'
;MARANRLLVLGTMAAVLPLGVLLLFRHLAAPRLYEGDRKEARACRECGGSGRPEPGDDPALGGRCRACGGAGRVDVIIPGPSHPVTIRGVAADAAHVEPWDGGDSFRPEVRTDGGLRIERPAGVLAGVQVEFAGSRGARRTLTTGSNGQFAVELAPGRWRVTAAARGLRPASGEIQVPRLTEPIWLERAAILREPESPEEARSLYGMALLVVLSPTAPGQLRLSPSRPAFEQVGPLD
;
A
#
# COMPACT_ATOMS: atom_id res chain seq x y z
N MET A 1 -14.44 11.85 55.82
CA MET A 1 -13.46 12.38 54.84
C MET A 1 -12.87 11.32 53.89
N ALA A 2 -12.67 10.07 54.31
CA ALA A 2 -12.03 9.04 53.44
C ALA A 2 -12.83 8.60 52.17
N ARG A 3 -14.17 8.68 52.17
CA ARG A 3 -14.99 8.29 51.01
C ARG A 3 -14.98 9.31 49.86
N ALA A 4 -14.93 10.61 50.20
CA ALA A 4 -14.88 11.68 49.20
C ALA A 4 -13.59 11.64 48.38
N ASN A 5 -12.44 11.39 49.04
CA ASN A 5 -11.16 11.27 48.36
C ASN A 5 -11.07 10.04 47.45
N ARG A 6 -11.70 8.91 47.81
CA ARG A 6 -11.73 7.71 46.94
C ARG A 6 -12.52 7.93 45.64
N LEU A 7 -13.65 8.63 45.71
CA LEU A 7 -14.44 8.96 44.52
C LEU A 7 -13.70 9.93 43.61
N LEU A 8 -12.97 10.90 44.17
CA LEU A 8 -12.16 11.84 43.40
C LEU A 8 -11.02 11.14 42.65
N VAL A 9 -10.31 10.22 43.32
CA VAL A 9 -9.19 9.45 42.73
C VAL A 9 -9.67 8.48 41.65
N LEU A 10 -10.79 7.78 41.88
CA LEU A 10 -11.38 6.90 40.86
C LEU A 10 -11.86 7.69 39.64
N GLY A 11 -12.50 8.84 39.85
CA GLY A 11 -12.94 9.72 38.76
C GLY A 11 -11.78 10.27 37.91
N THR A 12 -10.67 10.66 38.55
CA THR A 12 -9.48 11.14 37.82
C THR A 12 -8.80 10.01 37.03
N MET A 13 -8.65 8.81 37.60
CA MET A 13 -8.11 7.67 36.84
C MET A 13 -9.00 7.28 35.65
N ALA A 14 -10.32 7.31 35.82
CA ALA A 14 -11.27 7.00 34.74
C ALA A 14 -11.21 8.00 33.58
N ALA A 15 -10.78 9.25 33.81
CA ALA A 15 -10.60 10.25 32.77
C ALA A 15 -9.18 10.24 32.15
N VAL A 16 -8.14 10.05 32.98
CA VAL A 16 -6.74 10.12 32.55
C VAL A 16 -6.32 8.91 31.73
N LEU A 17 -6.78 7.70 32.09
CA LEU A 17 -6.47 6.47 31.34
C LEU A 17 -6.92 6.52 29.87
N PRO A 18 -8.20 6.79 29.54
CA PRO A 18 -8.63 6.82 28.15
C PRO A 18 -7.97 7.96 27.35
N LEU A 19 -7.72 9.12 27.98
CA LEU A 19 -6.99 10.20 27.34
C LEU A 19 -5.53 9.81 27.03
N GLY A 20 -4.85 9.17 27.99
CA GLY A 20 -3.50 8.66 27.81
C GLY A 20 -3.41 7.61 26.71
N VAL A 21 -4.38 6.69 26.66
CA VAL A 21 -4.51 5.69 25.60
C VAL A 21 -4.75 6.35 24.25
N LEU A 22 -5.65 7.34 24.16
CA LEU A 22 -5.93 8.06 22.92
C LEU A 22 -4.71 8.84 22.39
N LEU A 23 -3.97 9.50 23.27
CA LEU A 23 -2.73 10.19 22.92
C LEU A 23 -1.65 9.19 22.47
N LEU A 24 -1.52 8.05 23.15
CA LEU A 24 -0.59 6.99 22.76
C LEU A 24 -0.92 6.43 21.37
N PHE A 25 -2.20 6.13 21.09
CA PHE A 25 -2.63 5.68 19.76
C PHE A 25 -2.35 6.72 18.68
N ARG A 26 -2.55 8.00 18.96
CA ARG A 26 -2.23 9.08 18.03
C ARG A 26 -0.72 9.16 17.72
N HIS A 27 0.14 8.89 18.70
CA HIS A 27 1.59 8.84 18.49
C HIS A 27 2.03 7.59 17.72
N LEU A 28 1.40 6.44 17.97
CA LEU A 28 1.71 5.19 17.27
C LEU A 28 1.22 5.17 15.82
N ALA A 29 0.22 6.00 15.47
CA ALA A 29 -0.34 6.09 14.12
C ALA A 29 0.40 7.10 13.20
N ALA A 30 1.52 7.69 13.64
CA ALA A 30 2.27 8.59 12.77
C ALA A 30 2.92 7.81 11.61
N PRO A 31 2.81 8.29 10.36
CA PRO A 31 3.45 7.64 9.23
C PRO A 31 4.97 7.64 9.41
N ARG A 32 5.61 6.55 8.99
CA ARG A 32 7.07 6.44 9.00
C ARG A 32 7.63 7.39 7.94
N LEU A 33 8.51 8.28 8.38
CA LEU A 33 9.32 9.13 7.49
C LEU A 33 10.67 8.47 7.28
N TYR A 34 11.09 8.39 6.02
CA TYR A 34 12.40 7.89 5.62
C TYR A 34 13.40 9.02 5.45
N GLU A 35 14.69 8.69 5.35
CA GLU A 35 15.73 9.68 5.10
C GLU A 35 15.44 10.46 3.82
N GLY A 36 15.44 11.79 3.94
CA GLY A 36 15.12 12.71 2.85
C GLY A 36 13.63 13.00 2.66
N ASP A 37 12.73 12.28 3.33
CA ASP A 37 11.30 12.63 3.31
C ASP A 37 11.07 13.98 4.00
N ARG A 38 10.12 14.74 3.47
CA ARG A 38 9.67 15.98 4.09
C ARG A 38 8.17 15.95 4.30
N LYS A 39 7.72 16.53 5.40
CA LYS A 39 6.30 16.71 5.69
C LYS A 39 5.90 18.14 5.38
N GLU A 40 4.87 18.31 4.56
CA GLU A 40 4.34 19.61 4.16
C GLU A 40 2.83 19.63 4.38
N ALA A 41 2.30 20.72 4.92
CA ALA A 41 0.85 20.93 4.97
C ALA A 41 0.40 21.55 3.64
N ARG A 42 -0.47 20.88 2.88
CA ARG A 42 -1.01 21.37 1.61
C ARG A 42 -2.52 21.59 1.69
N ALA A 43 -3.06 22.41 0.79
CA ALA A 43 -4.52 22.55 0.66
C ALA A 43 -5.13 21.19 0.34
N CYS A 44 -6.21 20.84 1.02
CA CYS A 44 -6.94 19.59 0.78
C CYS A 44 -7.40 19.52 -0.68
N ARG A 45 -7.09 18.42 -1.37
CA ARG A 45 -7.43 18.26 -2.80
C ARG A 45 -8.94 18.22 -3.01
N GLU A 46 -9.66 17.50 -2.16
CA GLU A 46 -11.12 17.33 -2.27
C GLU A 46 -11.89 18.65 -2.17
N CYS A 47 -11.57 19.51 -1.20
CA CYS A 47 -12.29 20.76 -1.00
C CYS A 47 -11.57 22.02 -1.50
N GLY A 48 -10.46 21.86 -2.23
CA GLY A 48 -9.63 22.97 -2.72
C GLY A 48 -9.12 23.91 -1.63
N GLY A 49 -9.04 23.44 -0.38
CA GLY A 49 -8.63 24.26 0.76
C GLY A 49 -9.76 24.90 1.58
N SER A 50 -11.02 24.79 1.15
CA SER A 50 -12.14 25.46 1.83
C SER A 50 -12.54 24.83 3.16
N GLY A 51 -12.18 23.56 3.38
CA GLY A 51 -12.66 22.76 4.51
C GLY A 51 -14.14 22.35 4.41
N ARG A 52 -14.85 22.77 3.36
CA ARG A 52 -16.27 22.46 3.15
C ARG A 52 -16.41 21.41 2.04
N PRO A 53 -17.41 20.53 2.11
CA PRO A 53 -17.67 19.60 1.03
C PRO A 53 -18.26 20.34 -0.19
N GLU A 54 -18.26 19.71 -1.35
CA GLU A 54 -18.86 20.31 -2.55
C GLU A 54 -20.40 20.37 -2.42
N PRO A 55 -21.08 21.32 -3.07
CA PRO A 55 -22.54 21.36 -3.07
C PRO A 55 -23.12 20.07 -3.64
N GLY A 56 -23.82 19.29 -2.81
CA GLY A 56 -24.39 17.98 -3.17
C GLY A 56 -23.85 16.80 -2.36
N ASP A 57 -22.78 17.02 -1.59
CA ASP A 57 -22.24 16.01 -0.68
C ASP A 57 -23.12 15.79 0.58
N ASP A 58 -22.94 14.61 1.19
CA ASP A 58 -23.74 14.11 2.31
C ASP A 58 -23.85 15.13 3.48
N PRO A 59 -25.05 15.67 3.77
CA PRO A 59 -25.26 16.63 4.85
C PRO A 59 -24.95 16.04 6.24
N ALA A 60 -24.87 14.70 6.38
CA ALA A 60 -24.52 14.03 7.63
C ALA A 60 -23.12 14.41 8.14
N LEU A 61 -22.23 14.92 7.28
CA LEU A 61 -20.89 15.38 7.67
C LEU A 61 -20.88 16.76 8.36
N GLY A 62 -22.03 17.43 8.46
CA GLY A 62 -22.16 18.72 9.13
C GLY A 62 -21.39 19.83 8.41
N GLY A 63 -21.33 19.78 7.07
CA GLY A 63 -20.67 20.79 6.25
C GLY A 63 -19.14 20.77 6.32
N ARG A 64 -18.53 19.66 6.78
CA ARG A 64 -17.07 19.47 6.80
C ARG A 64 -16.64 18.53 5.68
N CYS A 65 -15.59 18.89 4.95
CA CYS A 65 -14.97 18.01 3.95
C CYS A 65 -14.49 16.71 4.60
N ARG A 66 -14.76 15.57 3.96
CA ARG A 66 -14.48 14.23 4.49
C ARG A 66 -12.99 13.96 4.59
N ALA A 67 -12.23 14.33 3.56
CA ALA A 67 -10.77 14.16 3.51
C ALA A 67 -10.04 14.89 4.65
N CYS A 68 -10.29 16.19 4.81
CA CYS A 68 -9.56 17.03 5.78
C CYS A 68 -10.29 17.23 7.12
N GLY A 69 -11.51 16.72 7.27
CA GLY A 69 -12.32 16.89 8.48
C GLY A 69 -12.68 18.35 8.79
N GLY A 70 -12.69 19.24 7.79
CA GLY A 70 -12.98 20.66 7.97
C GLY A 70 -11.74 21.58 8.02
N ALA A 71 -10.53 21.04 8.08
CA ALA A 71 -9.32 21.86 8.28
C ALA A 71 -8.89 22.66 7.03
N GLY A 72 -9.37 22.27 5.84
CA GLY A 72 -8.92 22.83 4.56
C GLY A 72 -7.47 22.48 4.21
N ARG A 73 -6.71 21.86 5.11
CA ARG A 73 -5.33 21.45 4.88
C ARG A 73 -5.12 20.03 5.35
N VAL A 74 -4.20 19.35 4.70
CA VAL A 74 -3.81 17.98 5.02
C VAL A 74 -2.29 17.86 4.99
N ASP A 75 -1.78 16.96 5.81
CA ASP A 75 -0.37 16.64 5.82
C ASP A 75 -0.04 15.77 4.61
N VAL A 76 1.07 16.09 3.96
CA VAL A 76 1.55 15.40 2.77
C VAL A 76 3.02 15.06 2.98
N ILE A 77 3.41 13.85 2.61
CA ILE A 77 4.81 13.43 2.58
C ILE A 77 5.33 13.67 1.18
N ILE A 78 6.41 14.43 1.07
CA ILE A 78 7.21 14.54 -0.15
C ILE A 78 8.30 13.48 -0.06
N PRO A 79 8.25 12.41 -0.86
CA PRO A 79 9.20 11.32 -0.75
C PRO A 79 10.63 11.78 -1.05
N GLY A 80 11.57 11.36 -0.20
CA GLY A 80 12.99 11.54 -0.40
C GLY A 80 13.56 10.59 -1.47
N PRO A 81 14.81 10.80 -1.91
CA PRO A 81 15.46 9.95 -2.91
C PRO A 81 15.65 8.49 -2.46
N SER A 82 15.56 8.22 -1.16
CA SER A 82 15.68 6.91 -0.51
C SER A 82 14.34 6.34 -0.05
N HIS A 83 13.21 7.01 -0.29
CA HIS A 83 11.90 6.51 0.11
C HIS A 83 11.64 5.15 -0.55
N PRO A 84 11.38 4.09 0.22
CA PRO A 84 11.21 2.75 -0.33
C PRO A 84 9.88 2.64 -1.07
N VAL A 85 9.87 1.85 -2.14
CA VAL A 85 8.66 1.47 -2.86
C VAL A 85 8.22 0.11 -2.37
N THR A 86 6.95 -0.02 -2.00
CA THR A 86 6.35 -1.31 -1.71
C THR A 86 6.17 -2.09 -3.01
N ILE A 87 6.81 -3.25 -3.13
CA ILE A 87 6.55 -4.23 -4.18
C ILE A 87 5.60 -5.27 -3.60
N ARG A 88 4.38 -5.32 -4.10
CA ARG A 88 3.43 -6.41 -3.85
C ARG A 88 3.54 -7.40 -4.99
N GLY A 89 3.42 -8.68 -4.73
CA GLY A 89 3.52 -9.65 -5.81
C GLY A 89 2.81 -10.95 -5.54
N VAL A 90 2.80 -11.78 -6.57
CA VAL A 90 2.23 -13.12 -6.54
C VAL A 90 3.13 -14.08 -7.32
N ALA A 91 3.26 -15.30 -6.82
CA ALA A 91 3.80 -16.42 -7.57
C ALA A 91 2.67 -17.33 -8.10
N ALA A 92 2.77 -17.71 -9.36
CA ALA A 92 1.80 -18.56 -10.04
C ALA A 92 2.48 -19.58 -10.96
N ASP A 93 1.78 -20.68 -11.22
CA ASP A 93 2.14 -21.72 -12.17
C ASP A 93 1.78 -21.28 -13.59
N ALA A 94 2.74 -21.38 -14.51
CA ALA A 94 2.57 -21.08 -15.92
C ALA A 94 1.40 -21.84 -16.57
N ALA A 95 1.05 -23.04 -16.09
CA ALA A 95 -0.08 -23.81 -16.61
C ALA A 95 -1.44 -23.11 -16.41
N HIS A 96 -1.52 -22.14 -15.50
CA HIS A 96 -2.74 -21.44 -15.15
C HIS A 96 -2.67 -19.93 -15.36
N VAL A 97 -1.56 -19.45 -15.91
CA VAL A 97 -1.41 -18.06 -16.35
C VAL A 97 -1.64 -18.06 -17.85
N GLU A 98 -2.68 -17.34 -18.30
CA GLU A 98 -2.94 -17.21 -19.73
C GLU A 98 -1.68 -16.72 -20.46
N PRO A 99 -1.33 -17.31 -21.62
CA PRO A 99 -0.21 -16.85 -22.42
C PRO A 99 -0.35 -15.36 -22.69
N TRP A 100 0.68 -14.60 -22.32
CA TRP A 100 0.67 -13.18 -22.58
C TRP A 100 0.82 -12.93 -24.08
N ASP A 101 -0.21 -12.35 -24.67
CA ASP A 101 -0.22 -11.85 -26.05
C ASP A 101 0.47 -10.48 -26.19
N GLY A 102 1.10 -9.97 -25.14
CA GLY A 102 1.64 -8.62 -25.07
C GLY A 102 0.59 -7.55 -24.79
N GLY A 103 -0.67 -7.94 -24.58
CA GLY A 103 -1.77 -7.08 -24.17
C GLY A 103 -1.77 -6.75 -22.68
N ASP A 104 -2.56 -5.75 -22.31
CA ASP A 104 -2.66 -5.15 -20.98
C ASP A 104 -3.41 -6.05 -19.95
N SER A 105 -3.43 -7.37 -20.16
CA SER A 105 -4.38 -8.35 -19.58
C SER A 105 -3.97 -8.91 -18.21
N PHE A 106 -2.69 -8.90 -17.85
CA PHE A 106 -2.30 -9.19 -16.46
C PHE A 106 -2.45 -7.92 -15.61
N ARG A 107 -3.64 -7.77 -15.01
CA ARG A 107 -3.99 -6.65 -14.13
C ARG A 107 -4.10 -7.14 -12.69
N PRO A 108 -2.99 -7.19 -11.93
CA PRO A 108 -3.05 -7.46 -10.51
C PRO A 108 -3.79 -6.30 -9.84
N GLU A 109 -4.99 -6.56 -9.37
CA GLU A 109 -5.78 -5.61 -8.61
C GLU A 109 -5.28 -5.60 -7.16
N VAL A 110 -4.97 -4.44 -6.58
CA VAL A 110 -4.63 -4.34 -5.14
C VAL A 110 -5.89 -4.00 -4.35
N ARG A 111 -6.47 -4.96 -3.65
CA ARG A 111 -7.57 -4.74 -2.69
C ARG A 111 -7.29 -3.54 -1.80
N THR A 112 -8.37 -2.88 -1.40
CA THR A 112 -8.37 -1.77 -0.44
C THR A 112 -7.76 -2.14 0.93
N ASP A 113 -7.70 -3.43 1.29
CA ASP A 113 -6.98 -3.95 2.47
C ASP A 113 -5.47 -4.16 2.24
N GLY A 114 -4.97 -3.82 1.04
CA GLY A 114 -3.60 -4.04 0.60
C GLY A 114 -3.30 -5.44 0.04
N GLY A 115 -4.24 -6.38 0.06
CA GLY A 115 -4.07 -7.68 -0.59
C GLY A 115 -4.04 -7.56 -2.12
N LEU A 116 -3.35 -8.45 -2.84
CA LEU A 116 -3.56 -8.55 -4.29
C LEU A 116 -4.87 -9.34 -4.52
N ARG A 117 -5.91 -8.77 -5.11
CA ARG A 117 -6.99 -9.55 -5.73
C ARG A 117 -6.49 -9.95 -7.10
N ILE A 118 -6.16 -11.22 -7.19
CA ILE A 118 -6.18 -11.93 -8.46
C ILE A 118 -7.45 -12.72 -8.35
N GLU A 119 -8.39 -12.51 -9.27
CA GLU A 119 -9.56 -13.37 -9.39
C GLU A 119 -9.05 -14.80 -9.41
N ARG A 120 -9.24 -15.51 -8.28
CA ARG A 120 -8.61 -16.79 -7.91
C ARG A 120 -8.06 -17.52 -9.14
N PRO A 121 -6.79 -17.33 -9.54
CA PRO A 121 -6.28 -18.15 -10.59
C PRO A 121 -6.10 -19.50 -9.92
N ALA A 122 -6.60 -20.55 -10.55
CA ALA A 122 -6.00 -21.85 -10.32
C ALA A 122 -4.47 -21.69 -10.43
N GLY A 123 -3.68 -22.42 -9.65
CA GLY A 123 -2.22 -22.37 -9.78
C GLY A 123 -1.46 -21.22 -9.09
N VAL A 124 -2.00 -20.54 -8.07
CA VAL A 124 -1.12 -19.76 -7.16
C VAL A 124 -0.12 -20.67 -6.44
N LEU A 125 1.09 -20.20 -6.22
CA LEU A 125 2.18 -20.98 -5.63
C LEU A 125 2.57 -20.46 -4.24
N ALA A 126 2.26 -21.23 -3.22
CA ALA A 126 2.72 -21.01 -1.85
C ALA A 126 4.14 -21.54 -1.64
N GLY A 127 4.86 -20.98 -0.65
CA GLY A 127 6.18 -21.49 -0.28
C GLY A 127 7.31 -21.17 -1.28
N VAL A 128 7.05 -20.31 -2.27
CA VAL A 128 8.05 -19.88 -3.25
C VAL A 128 9.04 -18.95 -2.56
N GLN A 129 10.33 -19.25 -2.65
CA GLN A 129 11.38 -18.37 -2.14
C GLN A 129 11.67 -17.28 -3.18
N VAL A 130 11.51 -16.02 -2.80
CA VAL A 130 11.80 -14.85 -3.63
C VAL A 130 12.95 -14.07 -3.01
N GLU A 131 14.05 -13.95 -3.74
CA GLU A 131 15.23 -13.18 -3.37
C GLU A 131 15.32 -11.92 -4.23
N PHE A 132 15.59 -10.80 -3.58
CA PHE A 132 15.89 -9.50 -4.17
C PHE A 132 17.31 -9.11 -3.80
N ALA A 133 18.17 -8.92 -4.80
CA ALA A 133 19.56 -8.49 -4.65
C ALA A 133 19.76 -7.13 -5.34
N GLY A 134 20.04 -6.10 -4.54
CA GLY A 134 20.28 -4.73 -4.99
C GLY A 134 21.76 -4.49 -5.32
N SER A 135 22.02 -3.49 -6.17
CA SER A 135 23.36 -3.16 -6.67
C SER A 135 24.39 -2.76 -5.59
N ARG A 136 23.94 -2.37 -4.39
CA ARG A 136 24.79 -1.99 -3.25
C ARG A 136 24.95 -3.10 -2.21
N GLY A 137 24.74 -4.36 -2.59
CA GLY A 137 24.80 -5.51 -1.69
C GLY A 137 23.58 -5.67 -0.77
N ALA A 138 22.55 -4.83 -0.92
CA ALA A 138 21.29 -4.99 -0.21
C ALA A 138 20.60 -6.29 -0.64
N ARG A 139 20.15 -7.10 0.33
CA ARG A 139 19.47 -8.37 0.05
C ARG A 139 18.19 -8.48 0.87
N ARG A 140 17.12 -8.94 0.23
CA ARG A 140 15.86 -9.33 0.88
C ARG A 140 15.47 -10.71 0.39
N THR A 141 15.05 -11.57 1.30
CA THR A 141 14.55 -12.91 0.99
C THR A 141 13.25 -13.10 1.72
N LEU A 142 12.25 -13.62 1.03
CA LEU A 142 10.93 -13.87 1.57
C LEU A 142 10.32 -15.11 0.93
N THR A 143 9.27 -15.61 1.56
CA THR A 143 8.54 -16.79 1.12
C THR A 143 7.09 -16.40 0.86
N THR A 144 6.53 -16.84 -0.26
CA THR A 144 5.13 -16.55 -0.59
C THR A 144 4.17 -17.22 0.40
N GLY A 145 3.11 -16.49 0.76
CA GLY A 145 2.05 -16.99 1.64
C GLY A 145 1.23 -18.11 1.00
N SER A 146 0.26 -18.65 1.74
CA SER A 146 -0.64 -19.72 1.26
C SER A 146 -1.48 -19.32 0.04
N ASN A 147 -1.69 -18.01 -0.16
CA ASN A 147 -2.34 -17.42 -1.33
C ASN A 147 -1.36 -17.08 -2.46
N GLY A 148 -0.10 -17.48 -2.35
CA GLY A 148 0.98 -17.16 -3.29
C GLY A 148 1.45 -15.71 -3.27
N GLN A 149 0.93 -14.88 -2.37
CA GLN A 149 1.22 -13.45 -2.32
C GLN A 149 2.45 -13.15 -1.46
N PHE A 150 3.04 -12.00 -1.74
CA PHE A 150 4.11 -11.44 -0.95
C PHE A 150 4.15 -9.91 -1.03
N ALA A 151 4.83 -9.28 -0.07
CA ALA A 151 5.11 -7.85 -0.08
C ALA A 151 6.52 -7.57 0.44
N VAL A 152 7.21 -6.60 -0.15
CA VAL A 152 8.55 -6.17 0.27
C VAL A 152 8.76 -4.69 0.00
N GLU A 153 9.39 -3.98 0.92
CA GLU A 153 9.82 -2.59 0.73
C GLU A 153 11.25 -2.56 0.18
N LEU A 154 11.43 -1.94 -0.99
CA LEU A 154 12.73 -1.82 -1.65
C LEU A 154 13.08 -0.36 -1.90
N ALA A 155 14.33 0.01 -1.60
CA ALA A 155 14.84 1.32 -1.98
C ALA A 155 14.87 1.47 -3.52
N PRO A 156 14.70 2.70 -4.04
CA PRO A 156 14.79 2.97 -5.48
C PRO A 156 16.14 2.52 -6.06
N GLY A 157 16.09 1.86 -7.23
CA GLY A 157 17.29 1.32 -7.86
C GLY A 157 17.05 0.06 -8.66
N ARG A 158 18.13 -0.49 -9.21
CA ARG A 158 18.12 -1.75 -9.95
C ARG A 158 18.26 -2.92 -8.98
N TRP A 159 17.37 -3.90 -9.13
CA TRP A 159 17.35 -5.12 -8.33
C TRP A 159 17.34 -6.34 -9.24
N ARG A 160 18.17 -7.34 -8.91
CA ARG A 160 18.02 -8.68 -9.46
C ARG A 160 17.05 -9.45 -8.59
N VAL A 161 16.05 -10.05 -9.21
CA VAL A 161 15.06 -10.87 -8.53
C VAL A 161 15.24 -12.31 -8.97
N THR A 162 15.19 -13.23 -8.02
CA THR A 162 15.23 -14.66 -8.27
C THR A 162 14.13 -15.32 -7.47
N ALA A 163 13.27 -16.09 -8.13
CA ALA A 163 12.20 -16.84 -7.49
C ALA A 163 12.36 -18.33 -7.78
N ALA A 164 12.28 -19.16 -6.73
CA ALA A 164 12.50 -20.59 -6.83
C ALA A 164 11.51 -21.36 -5.95
N ALA A 165 11.09 -22.52 -6.45
CA ALA A 165 10.23 -23.45 -5.75
C ALA A 165 10.63 -24.88 -6.11
N ARG A 166 10.38 -25.82 -5.20
CA ARG A 166 10.76 -27.23 -5.40
C ARG A 166 10.01 -27.82 -6.59
N GLY A 167 10.75 -28.44 -7.52
CA GLY A 167 10.18 -29.09 -8.70
C GLY A 167 9.83 -28.15 -9.85
N LEU A 168 10.09 -26.85 -9.73
CA LEU A 168 9.86 -25.85 -10.78
C LEU A 168 11.18 -25.21 -11.22
N ARG A 169 11.25 -24.80 -12.48
CA ARG A 169 12.34 -23.98 -13.01
C ARG A 169 12.29 -22.60 -12.35
N PRO A 170 13.43 -22.05 -11.88
CA PRO A 170 13.44 -20.72 -11.28
C PRO A 170 13.16 -19.62 -12.32
N ALA A 171 12.57 -18.53 -11.85
CA ALA A 171 12.50 -17.28 -12.59
C ALA A 171 13.60 -16.34 -12.10
N SER A 172 14.31 -15.67 -13.01
CA SER A 172 15.30 -14.66 -12.65
C SER A 172 15.30 -13.52 -13.64
N GLY A 173 15.50 -12.30 -13.17
CA GLY A 173 15.48 -11.11 -14.01
C GLY A 173 15.85 -9.85 -13.25
N GLU A 174 16.01 -8.75 -13.97
CA GLU A 174 16.26 -7.43 -13.39
C GLU A 174 14.97 -6.62 -13.37
N ILE A 175 14.71 -5.94 -12.25
CA ILE A 175 13.64 -4.97 -12.10
C ILE A 175 14.23 -3.60 -11.78
N GLN A 176 13.58 -2.55 -12.28
CA GLN A 176 13.90 -1.17 -11.91
C GLN A 176 12.84 -0.67 -10.94
N VAL A 177 13.24 -0.47 -9.68
CA VAL A 177 12.40 0.20 -8.68
C VAL A 177 12.52 1.70 -8.90
N PRO A 178 11.44 2.42 -9.23
CA PRO A 178 11.49 3.85 -9.50
C PRO A 178 11.68 4.65 -8.21
N ARG A 179 12.06 5.92 -8.35
CA ARG A 179 11.93 6.88 -7.25
C ARG A 179 10.49 7.37 -7.20
N LEU A 180 9.96 7.54 -5.99
CA LEU A 180 8.69 8.23 -5.83
C LEU A 180 8.95 9.73 -5.90
N THR A 181 8.24 10.41 -6.79
CA THR A 181 8.33 11.87 -6.96
C THR A 181 7.03 12.56 -6.59
N GLU A 182 5.92 11.82 -6.61
CA GLU A 182 4.62 12.39 -6.28
C GLU A 182 4.42 12.48 -4.77
N PRO A 183 3.76 13.56 -4.29
CA PRO A 183 3.40 13.69 -2.90
C PRO A 183 2.45 12.57 -2.44
N ILE A 184 2.71 11.98 -1.28
CA ILE A 184 1.85 10.99 -0.63
C ILE A 184 0.91 11.72 0.35
N TRP A 185 -0.37 11.76 0.02
CA TRP A 185 -1.39 12.48 0.78
C TRP A 185 -1.86 11.61 1.95
N LEU A 186 -1.75 12.12 3.18
CA LEU A 186 -2.07 11.37 4.41
C LEU A 186 -3.55 11.49 4.80
N GLU A 187 -4.45 11.68 3.84
CA GLU A 187 -5.88 11.86 4.05
C GLU A 187 -6.49 10.60 4.69
N ARG A 188 -6.83 10.68 5.99
CA ARG A 188 -7.55 9.70 6.85
C ARG A 188 -7.50 8.21 6.46
N ALA A 189 -6.36 7.72 5.98
CA ALA A 189 -6.06 6.33 5.61
C ALA A 189 -6.95 5.68 4.52
N ALA A 190 -7.88 6.41 3.92
CA ALA A 190 -8.70 5.92 2.81
C ALA A 190 -8.29 6.70 1.56
N ILE A 191 -7.86 6.00 0.52
CA ILE A 191 -7.63 6.64 -0.78
C ILE A 191 -9.00 6.95 -1.36
N LEU A 192 -9.34 8.24 -1.44
CA LEU A 192 -10.68 8.71 -1.78
C LEU A 192 -10.91 8.80 -3.29
N ARG A 193 -9.85 8.70 -4.10
CA ARG A 193 -9.94 8.77 -5.57
C ARG A 193 -8.95 7.86 -6.27
N GLU A 194 -9.29 7.50 -7.51
CA GLU A 194 -8.38 6.81 -8.41
C GLU A 194 -7.16 7.68 -8.75
N PRO A 195 -5.95 7.10 -8.81
CA PRO A 195 -4.77 7.81 -9.29
C PRO A 195 -4.99 8.28 -10.73
N GLU A 196 -4.66 9.54 -11.00
CA GLU A 196 -4.80 10.18 -12.31
C GLU A 196 -3.64 9.80 -13.25
N SER A 197 -2.53 9.30 -12.70
CA SER A 197 -1.33 8.93 -13.46
C SER A 197 -0.66 7.65 -12.93
N PRO A 198 0.12 6.95 -13.77
CA PRO A 198 0.95 5.82 -13.33
C PRO A 198 1.97 6.21 -12.26
N GLU A 199 2.47 7.44 -12.24
CA GLU A 199 3.40 7.96 -11.23
C GLU A 199 2.71 8.15 -9.87
N GLU A 200 1.48 8.68 -9.88
CA GLU A 200 0.64 8.81 -8.68
C GLU A 200 0.26 7.43 -8.14
N ALA A 201 -0.14 6.51 -9.01
CA ALA A 201 -0.44 5.13 -8.63
C ALA A 201 0.77 4.45 -7.97
N ARG A 202 1.97 4.64 -8.52
CA ARG A 202 3.21 4.12 -7.94
C ARG A 202 3.52 4.70 -6.57
N SER A 203 3.24 5.97 -6.36
CA SER A 203 3.50 6.65 -5.09
C SER A 203 2.49 6.29 -4.02
N LEU A 204 1.23 6.05 -4.40
CA LEU A 204 0.16 5.65 -3.49
C LEU A 204 0.19 4.15 -3.15
N TYR A 205 0.42 3.29 -4.14
CA TYR A 205 0.21 1.84 -4.01
C TYR A 205 1.48 1.00 -4.14
N GLY A 206 2.53 1.56 -4.76
CA GLY A 206 3.77 0.86 -5.04
C GLY A 206 3.83 0.20 -6.42
N MET A 207 4.40 -1.01 -6.49
CA MET A 207 4.49 -1.81 -7.73
C MET A 207 3.92 -3.20 -7.50
N ALA A 208 3.39 -3.80 -8.58
CA ALA A 208 3.00 -5.19 -8.62
C ALA A 208 4.07 -6.05 -9.34
N LEU A 209 4.40 -7.22 -8.80
CA LEU A 209 5.33 -8.18 -9.37
C LEU A 209 4.65 -9.55 -9.54
N LEU A 210 4.51 -10.00 -10.78
CA LEU A 210 4.13 -11.38 -11.10
C LEU A 210 5.38 -12.24 -11.28
N VAL A 211 5.39 -13.36 -10.58
CA VAL A 211 6.36 -14.43 -10.74
C VAL A 211 5.64 -15.63 -11.35
N VAL A 212 6.04 -16.03 -12.55
CA VAL A 212 5.50 -17.23 -13.21
C VAL A 212 6.57 -18.32 -13.22
N LEU A 213 6.25 -19.47 -12.63
CA LEU A 213 7.14 -20.63 -12.60
C LEU A 213 6.55 -21.77 -13.42
N SER A 214 7.40 -22.60 -14.01
CA SER A 214 6.99 -23.75 -14.83
C SER A 214 7.90 -24.94 -14.53
N PRO A 215 7.40 -26.19 -14.61
CA PRO A 215 8.27 -27.36 -14.52
C PRO A 215 9.19 -27.51 -15.75
N THR A 216 8.76 -27.03 -16.92
CA THR A 216 9.41 -27.32 -18.21
C THR A 216 10.04 -26.09 -18.86
N ALA A 217 9.43 -24.91 -18.73
CA ALA A 217 9.93 -23.67 -19.31
C ALA A 217 10.71 -22.82 -18.29
N PRO A 218 11.61 -21.92 -18.73
CA PRO A 218 12.19 -20.91 -17.84
C PRO A 218 11.10 -20.06 -17.18
N GLY A 219 11.25 -19.78 -15.88
CA GLY A 219 10.33 -18.91 -15.18
C GLY A 219 10.40 -17.47 -15.68
N GLN A 220 9.30 -16.73 -15.55
CA GLN A 220 9.17 -15.34 -16.00
C GLN A 220 8.91 -14.41 -14.81
N LEU A 221 9.38 -13.16 -14.92
CA LEU A 221 9.10 -12.09 -13.96
C LEU A 221 8.49 -10.92 -14.68
N ARG A 222 7.46 -10.29 -14.09
CA ARG A 222 6.87 -9.07 -14.63
C ARG A 222 6.54 -8.05 -13.59
N LEU A 223 6.94 -6.82 -13.86
CA LEU A 223 6.71 -5.69 -12.99
C LEU A 223 5.75 -4.72 -13.68
N SER A 224 4.71 -4.32 -12.96
CA SER A 224 3.73 -3.32 -13.39
C SER A 224 3.47 -2.34 -12.25
N PRO A 225 3.02 -1.10 -12.51
CA PRO A 225 2.45 -0.26 -11.46
C PRO A 225 1.30 -1.00 -10.76
N SER A 226 1.24 -0.99 -9.44
CA SER A 226 0.07 -1.52 -8.75
C SER A 226 -1.12 -0.59 -8.96
N ARG A 227 -2.27 -1.13 -9.37
CA ARG A 227 -3.53 -0.39 -9.37
C ARG A 227 -4.36 -0.76 -8.14
N PRO A 228 -5.10 0.19 -7.57
CA PRO A 228 -6.16 -0.14 -6.63
C PRO A 228 -7.17 -1.06 -7.30
N ALA A 229 -7.63 -2.06 -6.55
CA ALA A 229 -8.88 -2.73 -6.79
C ALA A 229 -9.96 -1.79 -6.29
N PHE A 230 -10.43 -0.92 -7.18
CA PHE A 230 -11.72 -0.31 -6.96
C PHE A 230 -12.72 -1.44 -7.16
N GLU A 231 -13.18 -1.99 -6.03
CA GLU A 231 -14.48 -2.63 -5.99
C GLU A 231 -15.43 -1.62 -6.65
N GLN A 232 -15.88 -1.93 -7.86
CA GLN A 232 -17.07 -1.28 -8.42
C GLN A 232 -18.16 -1.61 -7.40
N VAL A 233 -18.32 -0.77 -6.40
CA VAL A 233 -19.54 -0.65 -5.64
C VAL A 233 -20.52 -0.18 -6.70
N GLY A 234 -21.15 -1.15 -7.38
CA GLY A 234 -22.32 -0.86 -8.20
C GLY A 234 -23.29 -0.05 -7.34
N PRO A 235 -24.11 0.83 -7.96
CA PRO A 235 -25.07 1.60 -7.21
C PRO A 235 -25.81 0.66 -6.24
N LEU A 236 -25.84 1.04 -4.96
CA LEU A 236 -26.70 0.39 -4.00
C LEU A 236 -28.13 0.70 -4.46
N ASP A 237 -28.73 -0.23 -5.21
CA ASP A 237 -30.16 -0.21 -5.53
C ASP A 237 -31.01 -0.34 -4.25
#